data_AF-A0A3N5KBN7-F1
#
_entry.id   AF-A0A3N5KBN7-F1
#
_cell.length_a   1.000
_cell.length_b   1.000
_cell.length_c   1.000
_cell.angle_alpha   90.00
_cell.angle_beta   90.00
_cell.angle_gamma   90.00
#
_symmetry.space_group_name_H-M   'P 1'
#
loop_
_entity.id
_entity.type
_entity.pdbx_description
1 polymer ?
#
loop_
_entity_poly.entity_id
_entity_poly.type
_entity_poly.pdbx_seq_one_letter_code
_entity_poly.pdbx_strand_id
1 'polypeptide(L)' 'VGEKAPEFTLTDQSGKQVKLSGLTAKGPVVIYTFIQAFTGT' A
#
# COMPACT_ATOMS: atom_id res chain seq x y z
N VAL A 1 10.33 6.30 13.52
CA VAL A 1 11.07 5.59 12.45
C VAL A 1 11.90 4.49 13.08
N GLY A 2 12.06 3.34 12.42
CA GLY A 2 12.93 2.26 12.92
C GLY A 2 12.24 0.93 13.19
N GLU A 3 10.91 0.90 13.36
CA GLU A 3 10.16 -0.36 13.43
C GLU A 3 9.72 -0.82 12.04
N LYS A 4 9.73 -2.15 11.85
CA LYS A 4 9.19 -2.75 10.63
C LYS A 4 7.69 -2.41 10.54
N ALA A 5 7.25 -1.90 9.40
CA ALA A 5 5.85 -1.63 9.16
C ALA A 5 4.99 -2.90 9.37
N PRO A 6 3.81 -2.79 10.01
CA PRO A 6 2.91 -3.93 10.20
C PRO A 6 2.52 -4.59 8.88
N GLU A 7 2.34 -5.91 8.90
CA GLU A 7 1.84 -6.63 7.73
C GLU A 7 0.35 -6.26 7.50
N PHE A 8 0.00 -5.99 6.25
CA PHE A 8 -1.38 -5.74 5.85
C PHE A 8 -1.66 -6.35 4.48
N THR A 9 -2.93 -6.57 4.20
CA THR A 9 -3.40 -6.99 2.87
C THR A 9 -4.34 -5.93 2.31
N LEU A 10 -4.13 -5.53 1.06
CA LEU A 10 -5.00 -4.62 0.32
C LEU A 10 -5.49 -5.29 -0.95
N THR A 11 -6.60 -4.81 -1.47
CA THR A 11 -7.05 -5.14 -2.82
C THR A 11 -6.47 -4.10 -3.79
N ASP A 12 -5.80 -4.55 -4.84
CA ASP A 12 -5.27 -3.67 -5.88
C ASP A 12 -6.35 -3.22 -6.89
N GLN A 13 -5.94 -2.39 -7.86
CA GLN A 13 -6.83 -1.86 -8.90
C GLN A 13 -7.41 -2.92 -9.84
N SER A 14 -6.83 -4.13 -9.86
CA SER A 14 -7.33 -5.28 -10.63
C SER A 14 -8.18 -6.23 -9.79
N GLY A 15 -8.47 -5.88 -8.52
CA GLY A 15 -9.23 -6.74 -7.61
C GLY A 15 -8.40 -7.85 -6.96
N LYS A 16 -7.07 -7.87 -7.17
CA LYS A 16 -6.18 -8.89 -6.60
C LYS A 16 -5.71 -8.48 -5.22
N GLN A 17 -5.62 -9.46 -4.31
CA GLN A 17 -5.03 -9.24 -3.00
C GLN A 17 -3.50 -9.12 -3.07
N VAL A 18 -2.97 -8.09 -2.41
CA VAL A 18 -1.53 -7.82 -2.27
C VAL A 18 -1.17 -7.66 -0.79
N LYS A 19 -0.01 -8.21 -0.41
CA LYS A 19 0.56 -8.09 0.94
C LYS A 19 1.73 -7.11 0.95
N LEU A 20 1.95 -6.41 2.06
CA LEU A 20 3.08 -5.48 2.20
C LEU A 20 4.43 -6.18 1.98
N SER A 21 4.61 -7.38 2.55
CA SER A 21 5.81 -8.20 2.32
C SER A 21 6.05 -8.52 0.84
N GLY A 22 4.98 -8.77 0.07
CA GLY A 22 5.07 -9.02 -1.36
C GLY A 22 5.45 -7.78 -2.18
N LEU A 23 5.07 -6.58 -1.73
CA LEU A 23 5.44 -5.32 -2.36
C LEU A 23 6.90 -4.97 -2.08
N THR A 24 7.31 -5.08 -0.81
CA THR A 24 8.68 -4.74 -0.38
C THR A 24 9.74 -5.73 -0.84
N ALA A 25 9.37 -6.99 -1.13
CA ALA A 25 10.27 -7.97 -1.76
C ALA A 25 10.77 -7.54 -3.16
N LYS A 26 10.07 -6.61 -3.82
CA LYS A 26 10.42 -6.09 -5.15
C LYS A 26 11.31 -4.83 -5.09
N GLY A 27 11.57 -4.31 -3.90
CA GLY A 27 12.34 -3.09 -3.67
C GLY A 27 11.66 -2.11 -2.71
N PRO A 28 12.25 -0.93 -2.49
CA PRO A 28 11.67 0.11 -1.65
C PRO A 28 10.31 0.57 -2.17
N VAL A 29 9.37 0.84 -1.25
CA VAL A 29 8.00 1.23 -1.58
C VAL A 29 7.62 2.45 -0.74
N VAL A 30 6.91 3.40 -1.34
CA VAL A 30 6.28 4.52 -0.64
C VAL A 30 4.78 4.25 -0.56
N ILE A 31 4.22 4.31 0.65
CA ILE A 31 2.78 4.19 0.88
C ILE A 31 2.22 5.58 1.13
N TYR A 32 1.20 5.93 0.37
CA TYR A 32 0.42 7.15 0.56
C TYR A 32 -1.06 6.81 0.60
N THR A 33 -1.82 7.64 1.32
CA THR A 33 -3.27 7.49 1.50
C THR A 33 -3.92 8.83 1.20
N PHE A 34 -5.16 8.80 0.72
CA PHE A 34 -6.00 9.96 0.48
C PHE A 34 -7.41 9.64 1.00
N ILE A 35 -8.15 10.67 1.41
CA ILE A 35 -9.45 10.49 2.08
C ILE A 35 -10.49 9.91 1.13
N GLN A 36 -10.53 10.38 -0.11
CA GLN A 36 -11.53 9.98 -1.10
C GLN A 36 -11.03 10.22 -2.54
N ALA A 37 -11.39 9.33 -3.46
CA ALA A 37 -11.10 9.49 -4.89
C ALA A 37 -12.04 10.55 -5.50
N PHE A 38 -11.57 11.27 -6.52
CA PHE A 38 -12.36 12.26 -7.27
C PHE A 38 -12.87 13.45 -6.43
N THR A 39 -12.11 13.89 -5.42
CA THR A 39 -12.36 15.16 -4.73
C THR A 39 -11.64 16.31 -5.46
N GLY A 40 -12.34 17.44 -5.61
CA GLY A 40 -11.83 18.63 -6.30
C GLY A 40 -10.63 19.28 -5.60
N THR A 41 -9.78 19.92 -6.40
CA THR A 41 -8.64 20.76 -5.98
C THR A 41 -9.05 22.19 -5.75
#